data_AF-A0A6M0SZT1-F1
#
_entry.id   AF-A0A6M0SZT1-F1
#
_cell.length_a   1.000
_cell.length_b   1.000
_cell.length_c   1.000
_cell.angle_alpha   90.00
_cell.angle_beta   90.00
_cell.angle_gamma   90.00
#
_symmetry.space_group_name_H-M   'P 1'
#
loop_
_entity.id
_entity.type
_entity.pdbx_description
1 polymer ?
#
loop_
_entity_poly.entity_id
_entity_poly.type
_entity_poly.pdbx_seq_one_letter_code
_entity_poly.pdbx_strand_id
1 'polypeptide(L)'
;MTKTYFNPGCALSIYKPEVENKILKFLNENYGEVTLHKICCHHDPQIEAGSLIINVCAGCDRRFRSLYKGISTISLWEVLDGLDGFQYPDYKGLKLSIQDACPVREKPQVHKAVRNLLKKMNIDVVETKFFGRNSICCGNDLYPKIPIEKVHQKMKERADSMPCNEVCVYCVSCIKSMYIGGKTPRYLIDLLIGQTTDPQIYDTVQWHEQLQDYIDKH
;
A
#
# COMPACT_ATOMS: atom_id res chain seq x y z
N MET A 1 -16.99 -21.03 10.14
CA MET A 1 -15.72 -20.31 10.34
C MET A 1 -15.56 -19.33 9.19
N THR A 2 -15.06 -18.12 9.44
CA THR A 2 -14.76 -17.14 8.39
C THR A 2 -13.59 -17.63 7.55
N LYS A 3 -13.75 -17.75 6.23
CA LYS A 3 -12.61 -18.04 5.34
C LYS A 3 -11.79 -16.78 5.11
N THR A 4 -10.48 -16.95 5.12
CA THR A 4 -9.53 -15.84 4.97
C THR A 4 -8.73 -15.97 3.70
N TYR A 5 -8.64 -14.88 2.96
CA TYR A 5 -7.92 -14.78 1.70
C TYR A 5 -6.86 -13.70 1.77
N PHE A 6 -5.71 -13.92 1.13
CA PHE A 6 -4.70 -12.89 0.92
C PHE A 6 -4.78 -12.41 -0.54
N ASN A 7 -5.06 -11.12 -0.74
CA ASN A 7 -5.00 -10.49 -2.04
C ASN A 7 -3.84 -9.48 -2.09
N PRO A 8 -2.77 -9.78 -2.86
CA PRO A 8 -1.65 -8.85 -3.00
C PRO A 8 -2.05 -7.58 -3.77
N GLY A 9 -3.05 -7.69 -4.64
CA GLY A 9 -3.49 -6.65 -5.56
C GLY A 9 -2.53 -6.50 -6.74
N CYS A 10 -3.06 -6.05 -7.88
CA CYS A 10 -2.32 -5.91 -9.14
C CYS A 10 -0.99 -5.16 -8.97
N ALA A 11 -0.99 -4.07 -8.20
CA ALA A 11 0.18 -3.22 -8.08
C ALA A 11 1.35 -3.91 -7.35
N LEU A 12 1.11 -4.71 -6.31
CA LEU A 12 2.18 -5.48 -5.67
C LEU A 12 2.63 -6.63 -6.57
N SER A 13 1.69 -7.27 -7.26
CA SER A 13 1.97 -8.35 -8.22
C SER A 13 2.86 -7.92 -9.37
N ILE A 14 2.71 -6.68 -9.85
CA ILE A 14 3.61 -6.09 -10.85
C ILE A 14 4.94 -5.68 -10.20
N TYR A 15 4.88 -5.06 -9.01
CA TYR A 15 6.04 -4.50 -8.33
C TYR A 15 7.06 -5.56 -7.93
N LYS A 16 6.63 -6.57 -7.17
CA LYS A 16 7.45 -7.63 -6.58
C LYS A 16 6.61 -8.92 -6.43
N PRO A 17 6.34 -9.64 -7.53
CA PRO A 17 5.52 -10.85 -7.51
C PRO A 17 6.07 -11.93 -6.57
N GLU A 18 7.39 -12.00 -6.40
CA GLU A 18 8.05 -12.97 -5.52
C GLU A 18 7.74 -12.75 -4.03
N VAL A 19 7.27 -11.56 -3.65
CA VAL A 19 6.90 -11.25 -2.27
C VAL A 19 5.52 -11.81 -1.92
N GLU A 20 4.64 -12.07 -2.89
CA GLU A 20 3.30 -12.62 -2.65
C GLU A 20 3.36 -13.93 -1.86
N ASN A 21 4.17 -14.87 -2.34
CA ASN A 21 4.29 -16.20 -1.72
C ASN A 21 5.00 -16.13 -0.36
N LYS A 22 5.89 -15.16 -0.15
CA LYS A 22 6.53 -14.93 1.15
C LYS A 22 5.51 -14.42 2.18
N ILE A 23 4.66 -13.47 1.80
CA ILE A 23 3.59 -12.96 2.66
C ILE A 23 2.58 -14.08 2.95
N LEU A 24 2.14 -14.81 1.92
CA LEU A 24 1.19 -15.91 2.10
C LEU A 24 1.72 -16.98 3.05
N LYS A 25 2.99 -17.38 2.89
CA LYS A 25 3.65 -18.33 3.78
C LYS A 25 3.67 -17.80 5.22
N PHE A 26 4.12 -16.56 5.40
CA PHE A 26 4.16 -15.92 6.72
C PHE A 26 2.78 -15.88 7.40
N LEU A 27 1.73 -15.53 6.65
CA LEU A 27 0.35 -15.51 7.16
C LEU A 27 -0.12 -16.90 7.58
N ASN A 28 0.19 -17.95 6.81
CA ASN A 28 -0.16 -19.31 7.19
C ASN A 28 0.58 -19.80 8.44
N GLU A 29 1.82 -19.35 8.65
CA GLU A 29 2.63 -19.72 9.81
C GLU A 29 2.23 -18.96 11.09
N ASN A 30 1.73 -17.72 10.97
CA ASN A 30 1.60 -16.81 12.12
C ASN A 30 0.19 -16.24 12.35
N TYR A 31 -0.70 -16.30 11.36
CA TYR A 31 -2.04 -15.72 11.44
C TYR A 31 -3.15 -16.78 11.43
N GLY A 32 -3.06 -17.76 10.53
CA GLY A 32 -4.03 -18.84 10.39
C GLY A 32 -4.11 -19.35 8.97
N GLU A 33 -5.08 -20.22 8.67
CA GLU A 33 -5.27 -20.74 7.31
C GLU A 33 -5.70 -19.61 6.35
N VAL A 34 -4.83 -19.28 5.39
CA VAL A 34 -5.04 -18.20 4.42
C VAL A 34 -4.83 -18.72 3.01
N THR A 35 -5.82 -18.50 2.15
CA THR A 35 -5.77 -18.87 0.73
C THR A 35 -5.35 -17.68 -0.14
N LEU A 36 -4.49 -17.89 -1.14
CA LEU A 36 -4.15 -16.84 -2.10
C LEU A 36 -5.34 -16.50 -3.00
N HIS A 37 -5.67 -15.22 -3.12
CA HIS A 37 -6.72 -14.71 -4.00
C HIS A 37 -6.10 -13.72 -4.99
N LYS A 38 -6.05 -14.09 -6.29
CA LYS A 38 -5.39 -13.27 -7.33
C LYS A 38 -6.31 -12.45 -8.22
N ILE A 39 -7.63 -12.60 -8.07
CA ILE A 39 -8.61 -11.84 -8.88
C ILE A 39 -8.49 -10.36 -8.52
N CYS A 40 -8.44 -9.50 -9.54
CA CYS A 40 -8.31 -8.07 -9.31
C CYS A 40 -9.60 -7.51 -8.68
N CYS A 41 -9.45 -6.53 -7.77
CA CYS A 41 -10.59 -5.85 -7.12
C CYS A 41 -11.53 -5.08 -8.08
N HIS A 42 -11.20 -5.02 -9.37
CA HIS A 42 -12.05 -4.51 -10.44
C HIS A 42 -13.08 -5.53 -10.96
N HIS A 43 -12.95 -6.79 -10.59
CA HIS A 43 -13.85 -7.88 -10.98
C HIS A 43 -14.54 -8.50 -9.78
N ASP A 44 -15.57 -9.31 -10.07
CA ASP A 44 -16.23 -10.12 -9.04
C ASP A 44 -15.20 -11.01 -8.31
N PRO A 45 -15.10 -10.92 -6.97
CA PRO A 45 -14.11 -11.66 -6.19
C PRO A 45 -14.25 -13.18 -6.26
N GLN A 46 -15.41 -13.73 -6.65
CA GLN A 46 -15.67 -15.17 -6.71
C GLN A 46 -15.31 -15.93 -5.41
N ILE A 47 -15.52 -15.29 -4.26
CA ILE A 47 -15.39 -15.91 -2.92
C ILE A 47 -16.72 -15.82 -2.17
N GLU A 48 -16.93 -16.72 -1.22
CA GLU A 48 -18.20 -16.78 -0.50
C GLU A 48 -18.48 -15.56 0.39
N ALA A 49 -19.77 -15.29 0.62
CA ALA A 49 -20.18 -14.25 1.55
C ALA A 49 -19.76 -14.59 2.99
N GLY A 50 -19.32 -13.57 3.72
CA GLY A 50 -18.75 -13.69 5.06
C GLY A 50 -17.23 -13.80 5.08
N SER A 51 -16.58 -13.84 3.91
CA SER A 51 -15.12 -13.98 3.81
C SER A 51 -14.36 -12.69 4.15
N LEU A 52 -13.12 -12.89 4.63
CA LEU A 52 -12.18 -11.84 4.99
C LEU A 52 -11.04 -11.79 3.98
N ILE A 53 -10.77 -10.60 3.43
CA ILE A 53 -9.59 -10.35 2.59
C ILE A 53 -8.54 -9.56 3.37
N ILE A 54 -7.37 -10.17 3.55
CA ILE A 54 -6.12 -9.49 3.93
C ILE A 54 -5.56 -8.83 2.67
N ASN A 55 -5.41 -7.51 2.68
CA ASN A 55 -4.94 -6.75 1.52
C ASN A 55 -3.69 -5.92 1.83
N VAL A 56 -2.88 -5.65 0.80
CA VAL A 56 -1.73 -4.73 0.90
C VAL A 56 -2.06 -3.35 0.32
N CYS A 57 -2.89 -3.33 -0.72
CA CYS A 57 -3.21 -2.13 -1.47
C CYS A 57 -4.43 -1.40 -0.88
N ALA A 58 -4.23 -0.15 -0.47
CA ALA A 58 -5.30 0.73 -0.01
C ALA A 58 -6.46 0.87 -1.01
N GLY A 59 -6.16 0.88 -2.33
CA GLY A 59 -7.20 0.92 -3.37
C GLY A 59 -8.06 -0.34 -3.38
N CYS A 60 -7.42 -1.51 -3.23
CA CYS A 60 -8.11 -2.79 -3.14
C CYS A 60 -8.93 -2.89 -1.86
N ASP A 61 -8.42 -2.43 -0.71
CA ASP A 61 -9.18 -2.33 0.54
C ASP A 61 -10.52 -1.61 0.31
N ARG A 62 -10.47 -0.40 -0.24
CA ARG A 62 -11.67 0.41 -0.49
C ARG A 62 -12.64 -0.28 -1.44
N ARG A 63 -12.16 -0.85 -2.55
CA ARG A 63 -13.02 -1.51 -3.53
C ARG A 63 -13.68 -2.75 -2.92
N PHE A 64 -12.89 -3.63 -2.29
CA PHE A 64 -13.42 -4.86 -1.71
C PHE A 64 -14.51 -4.59 -0.68
N ARG A 65 -14.25 -3.69 0.28
CA ARG A 65 -15.21 -3.41 1.36
C ARG A 65 -16.44 -2.61 0.93
N SER A 66 -16.36 -1.84 -0.16
CA SER A 66 -17.43 -0.91 -0.54
C SER A 66 -18.30 -1.42 -1.68
N LEU A 67 -17.77 -2.27 -2.56
CA LEU A 67 -18.45 -2.70 -3.78
C LEU A 67 -18.99 -4.13 -3.71
N TYR A 68 -18.40 -5.02 -2.89
CA TYR A 68 -18.79 -6.43 -2.86
C TYR A 68 -19.43 -6.81 -1.53
N LYS A 69 -20.74 -7.12 -1.58
CA LYS A 69 -21.55 -7.44 -0.41
C LYS A 69 -21.04 -8.73 0.26
N GLY A 70 -20.93 -8.70 1.58
CA GLY A 70 -20.51 -9.86 2.37
C GLY A 70 -18.99 -10.05 2.43
N ILE A 71 -18.20 -9.19 1.79
CA ILE A 71 -16.74 -9.22 1.88
C ILE A 71 -16.27 -8.20 2.91
N SER A 72 -15.44 -8.65 3.84
CA SER A 72 -14.76 -7.80 4.83
C SER A 72 -13.28 -7.70 4.50
N THR A 73 -12.62 -6.67 5.01
CA THR A 73 -11.20 -6.39 4.69
C THR A 73 -10.41 -6.02 5.94
N ILE A 74 -9.20 -6.56 6.04
CA ILE A 74 -8.17 -6.12 6.98
C ILE A 74 -6.88 -5.83 6.20
N SER A 75 -6.15 -4.77 6.53
CA SER A 75 -4.86 -4.53 5.88
C SER A 75 -3.79 -5.46 6.44
N LEU A 76 -2.81 -5.83 5.62
CA LEU A 76 -1.61 -6.53 6.05
C LEU A 76 -0.89 -5.76 7.17
N TRP A 77 -0.98 -4.44 7.16
CA TRP A 77 -0.40 -3.57 8.18
C TRP A 77 -1.00 -3.83 9.56
N GLU A 78 -2.33 -3.88 9.64
CA GLU A 78 -3.05 -4.22 10.88
C GLU A 78 -2.69 -5.63 11.37
N VAL A 79 -2.61 -6.59 10.44
CA VAL A 79 -2.22 -7.97 10.77
C VAL A 79 -0.81 -8.02 11.36
N LEU A 80 0.19 -7.45 10.67
CA LEU A 80 1.57 -7.46 11.15
C LEU A 80 1.74 -6.69 12.46
N ASP A 81 1.00 -5.59 12.64
CA ASP A 81 1.06 -4.83 13.89
C ASP A 81 0.49 -5.61 15.08
N GLY A 82 -0.47 -6.49 14.84
CA GLY A 82 -1.07 -7.34 15.88
C GLY A 82 -0.32 -8.63 16.20
N LEU A 83 0.77 -8.95 15.49
CA LEU A 83 1.52 -10.20 15.68
C LEU A 83 2.80 -9.99 16.49
N ASP A 84 2.98 -10.85 17.50
CA ASP A 84 4.19 -10.95 18.32
C ASP A 84 5.13 -12.03 17.74
N GLY A 85 5.85 -11.72 16.66
CA GLY A 85 6.73 -12.71 16.03
C GLY A 85 7.50 -12.25 14.79
N PHE A 86 7.09 -11.15 14.18
CA PHE A 86 7.83 -10.61 13.03
C PHE A 86 9.17 -10.02 13.49
N GLN A 87 10.27 -10.50 12.89
CA GLN A 87 11.60 -9.95 13.12
C GLN A 87 11.77 -8.68 12.27
N TYR A 88 11.62 -7.52 12.91
CA TYR A 88 11.72 -6.23 12.24
C TYR A 88 13.18 -5.83 11.98
N PRO A 89 13.53 -5.33 10.78
CA PRO A 89 14.81 -4.68 10.55
C PRO A 89 14.97 -3.43 11.43
N ASP A 90 16.19 -3.16 11.91
CA ASP A 90 16.52 -1.96 12.66
C ASP A 90 17.14 -0.89 11.73
N TYR A 91 16.42 0.21 11.53
CA TYR A 91 16.86 1.33 10.70
C TYR A 91 17.59 2.44 11.48
N LYS A 92 17.98 2.19 12.74
CA LYS A 92 18.92 3.01 13.52
C LYS A 92 18.50 4.49 13.64
N GLY A 93 17.21 4.75 13.85
CA GLY A 93 16.68 6.11 13.97
C GLY A 93 16.56 6.86 12.64
N LEU A 94 16.43 6.15 11.51
CA LEU A 94 16.13 6.76 10.22
C LEU A 94 14.94 7.72 10.35
N LYS A 95 15.11 8.96 9.91
CA LYS A 95 14.03 9.96 9.87
C LYS A 95 13.32 9.96 8.53
N LEU A 96 12.00 9.85 8.53
CA LEU A 96 11.18 9.96 7.30
C LEU A 96 9.80 10.56 7.57
N SER A 97 9.15 11.02 6.50
CA SER A 97 7.74 11.43 6.51
C SER A 97 6.84 10.30 6.02
N ILE A 98 5.53 10.38 6.27
CA ILE A 98 4.56 9.39 5.76
C ILE A 98 3.65 10.06 4.73
N GLN A 99 3.52 9.44 3.55
CA GLN A 99 2.40 9.68 2.65
C GLN A 99 1.30 8.66 2.97
N ASP A 100 0.33 9.08 3.78
CA ASP A 100 -0.82 8.23 4.08
C ASP A 100 -1.70 8.08 2.81
N ALA A 101 -2.04 6.84 2.46
CA ALA A 101 -2.75 6.54 1.22
C ALA A 101 -4.22 6.99 1.29
N CYS A 102 -4.66 7.79 0.31
CA CYS A 102 -5.99 8.38 0.33
C CYS A 102 -7.18 7.39 0.32
N PRO A 103 -7.11 6.16 -0.24
CA PRO A 103 -8.27 5.26 -0.23
C PRO A 103 -8.62 4.68 1.16
N VAL A 104 -7.70 4.77 2.13
CA VAL A 104 -7.89 4.29 3.52
C VAL A 104 -7.98 5.45 4.52
N ARG A 105 -8.30 6.66 4.05
CA ARG A 105 -8.42 7.86 4.90
C ARG A 105 -9.43 7.70 6.04
N GLU A 106 -10.53 6.97 5.83
CA GLU A 106 -11.49 6.65 6.89
C GLU A 106 -11.08 5.50 7.81
N LYS A 107 -9.89 4.89 7.64
CA LYS A 107 -9.42 3.75 8.43
C LYS A 107 -8.26 4.17 9.36
N PRO A 108 -8.52 4.90 10.47
CA PRO A 108 -7.47 5.33 11.40
C PRO A 108 -6.65 4.17 11.98
N GLN A 109 -7.21 2.97 12.06
CA GLN A 109 -6.51 1.77 12.50
C GLN A 109 -5.38 1.36 11.53
N VAL A 110 -5.55 1.58 10.22
CA VAL A 110 -4.49 1.34 9.22
C VAL A 110 -3.35 2.33 9.43
N HIS A 111 -3.68 3.62 9.61
CA HIS A 111 -2.70 4.67 9.87
C HIS A 111 -1.90 4.44 11.15
N LYS A 112 -2.57 3.95 12.20
CA LYS A 112 -1.93 3.56 13.47
C LYS A 112 -0.99 2.37 13.26
N ALA A 113 -1.44 1.33 12.57
CA ALA A 113 -0.63 0.15 12.30
C ALA A 113 0.66 0.49 11.53
N VAL A 114 0.57 1.32 10.48
CA VAL A 114 1.74 1.80 9.72
C VAL A 114 2.76 2.49 10.65
N ARG A 115 2.32 3.40 11.52
CA ARG A 115 3.20 4.11 12.45
C ARG A 115 3.83 3.17 13.48
N ASN A 116 3.06 2.23 14.00
CA ASN A 116 3.58 1.23 14.92
C ASN A 116 4.63 0.34 14.27
N LEU A 117 4.42 -0.12 13.03
CA LEU A 117 5.39 -0.90 12.26
C LEU A 117 6.69 -0.11 12.03
N LEU A 118 6.59 1.16 11.64
CA LEU A 118 7.76 2.04 11.50
C LEU A 118 8.51 2.19 12.83
N LYS A 119 7.79 2.38 13.94
CA LYS A 119 8.39 2.44 15.28
C LYS A 119 9.08 1.14 15.68
N LYS A 120 8.46 -0.02 15.39
CA LYS A 120 9.05 -1.36 15.62
C LYS A 120 10.33 -1.57 14.81
N MET A 121 10.47 -0.88 13.68
CA MET A 121 11.67 -0.85 12.84
C MET A 121 12.68 0.25 13.24
N ASN A 122 12.49 0.91 14.39
CA ASN A 122 13.33 2.00 14.89
C ASN A 122 13.47 3.16 13.89
N ILE A 123 12.34 3.58 13.31
CA ILE A 123 12.22 4.71 12.39
C ILE A 123 11.54 5.89 13.10
N ASP A 124 12.16 7.06 13.02
CA ASP A 124 11.66 8.32 13.54
C ASP A 124 10.74 8.99 12.51
N VAL A 125 9.43 9.00 12.79
CA VAL A 125 8.43 9.60 11.91
C VAL A 125 8.32 11.11 12.14
N VAL A 126 8.46 11.89 11.06
CA VAL A 126 8.17 13.33 11.04
C VAL A 126 6.90 13.57 10.23
N GLU A 127 5.81 13.82 10.93
CA GLU A 127 4.49 14.04 10.31
C GLU A 127 4.47 15.31 9.46
N THR A 128 3.87 15.22 8.27
CA THR A 128 3.51 16.40 7.46
C THR A 128 2.28 17.10 8.07
N LYS A 129 2.03 18.35 7.69
CA LYS A 129 0.85 19.13 8.13
C LYS A 129 -0.48 18.37 7.94
N PHE A 130 -0.57 17.60 6.86
CA PHE A 130 -1.77 16.85 6.49
C PHE A 130 -1.48 15.35 6.51
N PHE A 131 -1.77 14.70 7.64
CA PHE A 131 -1.50 13.29 7.90
C PHE A 131 -2.76 12.52 8.32
N GLY A 132 -2.68 11.18 8.30
CA GLY A 132 -3.75 10.27 8.67
C GLY A 132 -5.06 10.56 7.92
N ARG A 133 -6.14 10.79 8.66
CA ARG A 133 -7.46 11.12 8.12
C ARG A 133 -7.49 12.43 7.34
N ASN A 134 -6.51 13.31 7.52
CA ASN A 134 -6.39 14.58 6.81
C ASN A 134 -5.44 14.50 5.61
N SER A 135 -4.89 13.32 5.30
CA SER A 135 -3.91 13.16 4.23
C SER A 135 -4.45 13.58 2.86
N ILE A 136 -3.63 14.32 2.13
CA ILE A 136 -3.88 14.75 0.76
C ILE A 136 -3.40 13.65 -0.20
N CYS A 137 -4.16 13.43 -1.27
CA CYS A 137 -3.81 12.45 -2.31
C CYS A 137 -2.43 12.76 -2.92
N CYS A 138 -1.68 11.71 -3.28
CA CYS A 138 -0.38 11.85 -3.96
C CYS A 138 -0.48 12.41 -5.39
N GLY A 139 -1.68 12.49 -5.96
CA GLY A 139 -1.92 12.99 -7.31
C GLY A 139 -2.18 11.89 -8.35
N ASN A 140 -1.75 10.65 -8.12
CA ASN A 140 -1.89 9.57 -9.11
C ASN A 140 -3.34 9.31 -9.56
N ASP A 141 -4.31 9.37 -8.65
CA ASP A 141 -5.74 9.13 -8.96
C ASP A 141 -6.37 10.25 -9.81
N LEU A 142 -5.63 11.34 -10.06
CA LEU A 142 -6.04 12.42 -10.97
C LEU A 142 -5.77 12.05 -12.43
N TYR A 143 -4.92 11.07 -12.72
CA TYR A 143 -4.79 10.51 -14.06
C TYR A 143 -5.89 9.47 -14.32
N PRO A 144 -6.52 9.43 -15.51
CA PRO A 144 -6.39 10.34 -16.65
C PRO A 144 -7.39 11.52 -16.63
N LYS A 145 -7.97 11.84 -15.46
CA LYS A 145 -9.06 12.81 -15.29
C LYS A 145 -8.68 14.27 -15.62
N ILE A 146 -7.38 14.60 -15.51
CA ILE A 146 -6.83 15.93 -15.84
C ILE A 146 -5.56 15.78 -16.68
N PRO A 147 -5.11 16.85 -17.38
CA PRO A 147 -3.86 16.83 -18.16
C PRO A 147 -2.66 16.36 -17.34
N ILE A 148 -1.78 15.59 -17.96
CA ILE A 148 -0.66 14.91 -17.28
C ILE A 148 0.28 15.90 -16.59
N GLU A 149 0.49 17.08 -17.17
CA GLU A 149 1.30 18.15 -16.60
C GLU A 149 0.71 18.64 -15.28
N LYS A 150 -0.63 18.72 -15.18
CA LYS A 150 -1.32 19.07 -13.94
C LYS A 150 -1.27 17.93 -12.92
N VAL A 151 -1.30 16.67 -13.36
CA VAL A 151 -1.09 15.51 -12.48
C VAL A 151 0.31 15.60 -11.86
N HIS A 152 1.35 15.80 -12.66
CA HIS A 152 2.73 15.93 -12.19
C HIS A 152 2.94 17.15 -11.30
N GLN A 153 2.30 18.28 -11.62
CA GLN A 153 2.28 19.44 -10.73
C GLN A 153 1.72 19.09 -9.35
N LYS A 154 0.59 18.36 -9.29
CA LYS A 154 -0.01 17.93 -8.02
C LYS A 154 0.86 16.92 -7.26
N MET A 155 1.53 16.02 -7.97
CA MET A 155 2.52 15.10 -7.37
C MET A 155 3.67 15.88 -6.74
N LYS A 156 4.22 16.87 -7.45
CA LYS A 156 5.28 17.75 -6.95
C LYS A 156 4.84 18.58 -5.75
N GLU A 157 3.70 19.27 -5.83
CA GLU A 157 3.14 20.03 -4.70
C GLU A 157 2.97 19.14 -3.46
N ARG A 158 2.51 17.89 -3.65
CA ARG A 158 2.35 16.97 -2.53
C ARG A 158 3.69 16.51 -1.97
N ALA A 159 4.65 16.18 -2.83
CA ALA A 159 6.00 15.80 -2.43
C ALA A 159 6.70 16.95 -1.67
N ASP A 160 6.64 18.18 -2.16
CA ASP A 160 7.22 19.38 -1.53
C ASP A 160 6.66 19.64 -0.11
N SER A 161 5.41 19.20 0.15
CA SER A 161 4.80 19.30 1.49
C SER A 161 5.33 18.29 2.52
N MET A 162 6.23 17.37 2.12
CA MET A 162 6.85 16.40 3.02
C MET A 162 8.05 17.02 3.75
N PRO A 163 8.07 17.00 5.10
CA PRO A 163 9.17 17.58 5.86
C PRO A 163 10.50 16.83 5.70
N CYS A 164 10.48 15.55 5.33
CA CYS A 164 11.69 14.76 5.04
C CYS A 164 11.88 14.54 3.54
N ASN A 165 13.12 14.20 3.15
CA ASN A 165 13.41 13.71 1.80
C ASN A 165 12.96 12.26 1.61
N GLU A 166 13.21 11.42 2.61
CA GLU A 166 12.70 10.05 2.68
C GLU A 166 11.21 10.07 3.06
N VAL A 167 10.39 9.35 2.28
CA VAL A 167 8.94 9.31 2.49
C VAL A 167 8.45 7.86 2.50
N CYS A 168 8.00 7.39 3.65
CA CYS A 168 7.29 6.12 3.76
C CYS A 168 5.98 6.17 2.96
N VAL A 169 5.80 5.18 2.09
CA VAL A 169 4.59 4.95 1.31
C VAL A 169 4.11 3.52 1.54
N TYR A 170 2.81 3.29 1.54
CA TYR A 170 2.21 1.95 1.62
C TYR A 170 1.17 1.73 0.50
N CYS A 171 1.41 2.41 -0.63
CA CYS A 171 0.72 2.24 -1.89
C CYS A 171 1.76 2.35 -3.00
N VAL A 172 1.79 1.38 -3.92
CA VAL A 172 2.79 1.35 -5.01
C VAL A 172 2.68 2.58 -5.92
N SER A 173 1.47 3.08 -6.18
CA SER A 173 1.29 4.32 -6.97
C SER A 173 1.83 5.57 -6.25
N CYS A 174 1.87 5.56 -4.91
CA CYS A 174 2.52 6.64 -4.16
C CYS A 174 4.06 6.59 -4.28
N ILE A 175 4.67 5.43 -4.56
CA ILE A 175 6.10 5.34 -4.89
C ILE A 175 6.39 6.22 -6.09
N LYS A 176 5.64 6.00 -7.19
CA LYS A 176 5.79 6.73 -8.45
C LYS A 176 5.58 8.23 -8.25
N SER A 177 4.52 8.59 -7.53
CA SER A 177 4.16 9.99 -7.28
C SER A 177 5.22 10.74 -6.46
N MET A 178 5.74 10.13 -5.39
CA MET A 178 6.77 10.73 -4.55
C MET A 178 8.10 10.86 -5.30
N TYR A 179 8.44 9.86 -6.13
CA TYR A 179 9.62 9.91 -6.98
C TYR A 179 9.54 11.01 -8.05
N ILE A 180 8.43 11.10 -8.80
CA ILE A 180 8.18 12.18 -9.77
C ILE A 180 8.27 13.55 -9.09
N GLY A 181 7.75 13.67 -7.86
CA GLY A 181 7.82 14.89 -7.06
C GLY A 181 9.20 15.20 -6.47
N GLY A 182 10.21 14.37 -6.70
CA GLY A 182 11.60 14.61 -6.29
C GLY A 182 11.95 14.15 -4.86
N LYS A 183 11.15 13.27 -4.25
CA LYS A 183 11.42 12.66 -2.94
C LYS A 183 11.94 11.23 -3.10
N THR A 184 12.54 10.69 -2.05
CA THR A 184 12.93 9.27 -2.00
C THR A 184 11.82 8.44 -1.37
N PRO A 185 11.02 7.68 -2.15
CA PRO A 185 10.00 6.82 -1.58
C PRO A 185 10.62 5.61 -0.85
N ARG A 186 10.01 5.24 0.27
CA ARG A 186 10.33 4.04 1.06
C ARG A 186 9.07 3.21 1.23
N TYR A 187 8.90 2.21 0.38
CA TYR A 187 7.72 1.36 0.41
C TYR A 187 7.72 0.47 1.65
N LEU A 188 6.60 0.42 2.36
CA LEU A 188 6.50 -0.28 3.63
C LEU A 188 6.82 -1.78 3.54
N ILE A 189 6.47 -2.45 2.43
CA ILE A 189 6.89 -3.85 2.21
C ILE A 189 8.41 -3.94 2.18
N ASP A 190 9.09 -3.07 1.42
CA ASP A 190 10.54 -3.12 1.30
C ASP A 190 11.21 -2.85 2.64
N LEU A 191 10.67 -1.89 3.42
CA LEU A 191 11.15 -1.63 4.78
C LEU A 191 11.04 -2.87 5.66
N LEU A 192 9.89 -3.57 5.62
CA LEU A 192 9.66 -4.78 6.42
C LEU A 192 10.60 -5.93 6.07
N ILE A 193 11.05 -6.02 4.81
CA ILE A 193 11.96 -7.08 4.33
C ILE A 193 13.42 -6.62 4.21
N GLY A 194 13.76 -5.43 4.71
CA GLY A 194 15.13 -4.93 4.71
C GLY A 194 15.67 -4.56 3.33
N GLN A 195 14.81 -4.21 2.38
CA GLN A 195 15.18 -3.87 0.99
C GLN A 195 15.07 -2.38 0.70
N THR A 196 15.72 -1.97 -0.40
CA THR A 196 15.58 -0.62 -0.97
C THR A 196 14.38 -0.60 -1.91
N THR A 197 13.68 0.53 -1.92
CA THR A 197 12.55 0.77 -2.83
C THR A 197 13.06 1.31 -4.16
N ASP A 198 12.89 0.52 -5.21
CA ASP A 198 13.08 0.95 -6.59
C ASP A 198 11.77 1.53 -7.12
N PRO A 199 11.73 2.75 -7.69
CA PRO A 199 10.56 3.30 -8.34
C PRO A 199 10.07 2.49 -9.55
N GLN A 200 10.90 1.65 -10.16
CA GLN A 200 10.64 0.91 -11.40
C GLN A 200 10.06 1.83 -12.49
N ILE A 201 9.18 1.33 -13.35
CA ILE A 201 8.44 2.17 -14.31
C ILE A 201 7.61 3.19 -13.52
N TYR A 202 8.03 4.45 -13.57
CA TYR A 202 7.39 5.58 -12.90
C TYR A 202 6.73 6.56 -13.87
N ASP A 203 6.95 6.41 -15.18
CA ASP A 203 6.14 7.13 -16.17
C ASP A 203 4.66 6.83 -15.90
N THR A 204 3.88 7.89 -15.74
CA THR A 204 2.50 7.76 -15.27
C THR A 204 1.63 7.03 -16.29
N VAL A 205 1.86 7.23 -17.57
CA VAL A 205 1.06 6.58 -18.62
C VAL A 205 1.41 5.09 -18.65
N GLN A 206 2.70 4.76 -18.76
CA GLN A 206 3.15 3.37 -18.81
C GLN A 206 2.78 2.58 -17.54
N TRP A 207 2.86 3.21 -16.35
CA TRP A 207 2.45 2.56 -15.10
C TRP A 207 0.96 2.21 -15.09
N HIS A 208 0.09 3.10 -15.59
CA HIS A 208 -1.34 2.82 -15.65
C HIS A 208 -1.70 1.83 -16.76
N GLU A 209 -0.97 1.83 -17.89
CA GLU A 209 -1.08 0.77 -18.90
C GLU A 209 -0.74 -0.61 -18.32
N GLN A 210 0.35 -0.72 -17.55
CA GLN A 210 0.70 -1.97 -16.88
C GLN A 210 -0.33 -2.43 -15.86
N LEU A 211 -0.92 -1.49 -15.10
CA LEU A 211 -2.01 -1.81 -14.19
C LEU A 211 -3.22 -2.33 -14.98
N GLN A 212 -3.58 -1.69 -16.09
CA GLN A 212 -4.69 -2.08 -16.93
C GLN A 212 -4.46 -3.46 -17.56
N ASP A 213 -3.28 -3.73 -18.09
CA ASP A 213 -2.89 -5.04 -18.61
C ASP A 213 -3.03 -6.16 -17.57
N TYR A 214 -2.70 -5.88 -16.30
CA TYR A 214 -2.90 -6.84 -15.22
C TYR A 214 -4.38 -7.04 -14.93
N ILE A 215 -5.15 -5.93 -14.83
CA ILE A 215 -6.59 -5.94 -14.60
C ILE A 215 -7.30 -6.76 -15.68
N ASP A 216 -6.96 -6.59 -16.95
CA ASP A 216 -7.65 -7.30 -18.04
C ASP A 216 -7.38 -8.82 -18.04
N LYS A 217 -6.29 -9.26 -17.40
CA LYS A 217 -5.87 -10.67 -17.35
C LYS A 217 -6.29 -11.41 -16.07
N HIS A 218 -6.65 -10.69 -15.00
CA HIS A 218 -6.90 -11.25 -13.66
C HIS A 218 -8.01 -10.52 -12.93
#